data_AF-A0A2E6AGT5-F1
#
_entry.id   AF-A0A2E6AGT5-F1
#
_cell.length_a   1.000
_cell.length_b   1.000
_cell.length_c   1.000
_cell.angle_alpha   90.00
_cell.angle_beta   90.00
_cell.angle_gamma   90.00
#
_symmetry.space_group_name_H-M   'P 1'
#
loop_
_entity.id
_entity.type
_entity.pdbx_description
1 polymer ?
#
loop_
_entity_poly.entity_id
_entity_poly.type
_entity_poly.pdbx_seq_one_letter_code
_entity_poly.pdbx_strand_id
1 'polypeptide(L)' 'MSRSYLRKQGLETLEPRMLLSVNSVIGGEGEGNAQQVADFALIDVNPTSATFDQPVSPRDYLGQVTGWYFGHAT' A
#
# COMPACT_ATOMS: atom_id res chain seq x y z
N MET A 1 6.32 -16.73 -47.28
CA MET A 1 5.42 -15.77 -46.59
C MET A 1 5.32 -16.22 -45.13
N SER A 2 6.20 -15.77 -44.25
CA SER A 2 6.09 -14.62 -43.32
C SER A 2 5.29 -14.94 -42.03
N ARG A 3 5.89 -14.53 -40.91
CA ARG A 3 5.72 -14.89 -39.48
C ARG A 3 4.29 -14.61 -38.94
N SER A 4 3.83 -15.17 -37.80
CA SER A 4 4.14 -14.60 -36.47
C SER A 4 3.47 -15.32 -35.28
N TYR A 5 4.33 -15.73 -34.33
CA TYR A 5 4.23 -15.66 -32.86
C TYR A 5 2.92 -16.05 -32.14
N LEU A 6 2.86 -17.30 -31.67
CA LEU A 6 2.17 -17.62 -30.41
C LEU A 6 3.02 -17.09 -29.25
N ARG A 7 2.70 -15.87 -28.77
CA ARG A 7 3.30 -15.33 -27.54
C ARG A 7 2.67 -16.07 -26.36
N LYS A 8 3.39 -17.06 -25.80
CA LYS A 8 3.12 -17.58 -24.45
C LYS A 8 3.06 -16.37 -23.51
N GLN A 9 1.88 -16.03 -23.01
CA GLN A 9 1.76 -15.14 -21.86
C GLN A 9 2.31 -15.95 -20.68
N GLY A 10 3.58 -15.70 -20.33
CA GLY A 10 4.17 -16.27 -19.13
C GLY A 10 3.32 -15.82 -17.96
N LEU A 11 2.75 -16.77 -17.22
CA LEU A 11 2.41 -16.52 -15.83
C LEU A 11 3.75 -16.29 -15.14
N GLU A 12 4.14 -15.03 -15.00
CA GLU A 12 5.21 -14.67 -14.09
C GLU A 12 4.63 -14.88 -12.68
N THR A 13 5.01 -16.00 -12.07
CA THR A 13 4.82 -16.22 -10.63
C THR A 13 5.34 -14.97 -9.95
N LEU A 14 4.44 -14.22 -9.31
CA LEU A 14 4.81 -13.05 -8.53
C LEU A 14 5.72 -13.54 -7.40
N GLU A 15 7.02 -13.32 -7.56
CA GLU A 15 7.98 -13.54 -6.49
C GLU A 15 7.46 -12.78 -5.25
N PRO A 16 7.31 -13.45 -4.09
CA PRO A 16 6.90 -12.77 -2.87
C PRO A 16 7.98 -11.72 -2.59
N ARG A 17 7.65 -10.45 -2.82
CA ARG A 17 8.56 -9.35 -2.52
C ARG A 17 8.86 -9.45 -1.03
N MET A 18 10.12 -9.80 -0.76
CA MET A 18 10.72 -9.94 0.55
C MET A 18 10.27 -8.76 1.41
N LEU A 19 9.49 -9.08 2.44
CA LEU A 19 8.97 -8.14 3.42
C LEU A 19 10.18 -7.43 4.01
N LEU A 20 10.35 -6.13 3.70
CA LEU A 20 11.44 -5.33 4.24
C LEU A 20 11.19 -5.22 5.75
N SER A 21 11.81 -6.12 6.51
CA SER A 21 11.87 -6.06 7.96
C SER A 21 12.66 -4.81 8.31
N VAL A 22 11.96 -3.71 8.59
CA VAL A 22 12.54 -2.60 9.34
C VAL A 22 12.93 -3.17 10.69
N ASN A 23 14.23 -3.31 10.94
CA ASN A 23 14.73 -3.65 12.26
C ASN A 23 14.38 -2.50 13.21
N SER A 24 13.23 -2.60 13.87
CA SER A 24 12.88 -1.79 15.03
C SER A 24 13.84 -2.13 16.15
N VAL A 25 14.89 -1.33 16.31
CA VAL A 25 15.81 -1.39 17.45
C VAL A 25 15.12 -0.77 18.67
N ILE A 26 14.04 -1.33 19.19
CA ILE A 26 13.59 -1.10 20.57
C ILE A 26 12.89 -2.38 21.06
N GLY A 27 13.52 -3.08 22.01
CA GLY A 27 12.98 -4.26 22.66
C GLY A 27 11.86 -3.92 23.65
N GLY A 28 10.98 -4.90 23.86
CA GLY A 28 9.89 -4.82 24.84
C GLY A 28 8.72 -5.68 24.43
N GLU A 29 8.56 -6.79 25.13
CA GLU A 29 7.58 -7.86 24.90
C GLU A 29 6.21 -7.43 25.46
N GLY A 30 5.15 -7.53 24.66
CA GLY A 30 3.77 -7.46 25.16
C GLY A 30 2.88 -6.38 24.54
N GLU A 31 1.78 -6.84 23.94
CA GLU A 31 0.57 -6.10 23.57
C GLU A 31 0.68 -5.13 22.39
N GLY A 32 -0.20 -5.33 21.41
CA GLY A 32 -0.20 -4.70 20.09
C GLY A 32 0.07 -3.20 20.19
N ASN A 33 1.24 -2.82 19.68
CA ASN A 33 1.67 -1.44 19.54
C ASN A 33 0.53 -0.66 18.89
N ALA A 34 -0.16 0.20 19.65
CA ALA A 34 -1.01 1.24 19.09
C ALA A 34 -0.07 2.21 18.37
N GLN A 35 0.43 1.77 17.21
CA GLN A 35 1.38 2.50 16.38
C GLN A 35 0.71 3.83 16.08
N GLN A 36 1.36 4.92 16.49
CA GLN A 36 0.89 6.27 16.26
C GLN A 36 0.44 6.40 14.81
N VAL A 37 -0.87 6.58 14.62
CA VAL A 37 -1.44 6.73 13.28
C VAL A 37 -1.07 8.11 12.76
N ALA A 38 -0.52 8.15 11.55
CA ALA A 38 -0.06 9.37 10.91
C ALA A 38 -1.20 10.40 10.79
N ASP A 39 -0.88 11.66 11.11
CA ASP A 39 -1.84 12.76 11.16
C ASP A 39 -1.78 13.59 9.88
N PHE A 40 -2.23 12.99 8.78
CA PHE A 40 -2.41 13.71 7.51
C PHE A 40 -3.78 13.36 6.92
N ALA A 41 -4.22 14.17 5.96
CA ALA A 41 -5.38 13.90 5.14
C ALA A 41 -5.02 14.14 3.67
N LEU A 42 -5.48 13.25 2.79
CA LEU A 42 -5.39 13.41 1.35
C LEU A 42 -6.79 13.57 0.78
N ILE A 43 -6.94 14.39 -0.27
CA ILE A 43 -8.20 14.44 -1.02
C ILE A 43 -8.35 13.15 -1.81
N ASP A 44 -9.49 12.50 -1.66
CA ASP A 44 -9.84 11.33 -2.45
C ASP A 44 -10.19 11.74 -3.88
N VAL A 45 -9.28 11.47 -4.81
CA VAL A 45 -9.45 11.77 -6.23
C VAL A 45 -10.03 10.59 -7.03
N ASN A 46 -10.42 9.50 -6.38
CA ASN A 46 -11.02 8.34 -7.06
C ASN A 46 -12.53 8.57 -7.30
N PRO A 47 -12.99 8.79 -8.54
CA PRO A 47 -14.39 9.15 -8.83
C PRO A 47 -15.40 8.04 -8.55
N THR A 48 -14.96 6.79 -8.38
CA THR A 48 -15.84 5.68 -8.02
C THR A 48 -15.91 5.45 -6.51
N SER A 49 -15.18 6.24 -5.72
CA SER A 49 -15.18 6.14 -4.27
C SER A 49 -16.42 6.80 -3.67
N ALA A 50 -16.93 6.25 -2.56
CA ALA A 50 -18.01 6.86 -1.80
C ALA A 50 -17.59 8.18 -1.12
N THR A 51 -16.29 8.40 -0.95
CA THR A 51 -15.70 9.58 -0.34
C THR A 51 -15.06 10.52 -1.36
N PHE A 52 -15.47 10.45 -2.63
CA PHE A 52 -14.91 11.29 -3.69
C PHE A 52 -14.91 12.78 -3.32
N ASP A 53 -13.78 13.43 -3.57
CA ASP A 53 -13.49 14.83 -3.29
C ASP A 53 -13.56 15.22 -1.79
N GLN A 54 -13.55 14.22 -0.89
CA GLN A 54 -13.48 14.43 0.55
C GLN A 54 -12.05 14.20 1.07
N PRO A 55 -11.66 14.88 2.17
CA PRO A 55 -10.42 14.57 2.86
C PRO A 55 -10.52 13.22 3.58
N VAL A 56 -9.55 12.36 3.35
CA VAL A 56 -9.44 11.02 3.96
C VAL A 56 -8.13 10.92 4.73
N SER A 57 -8.22 10.50 5.98
CA SER A 57 -7.09 10.33 6.91
C SER A 57 -6.88 8.86 7.26
N PRO A 58 -5.63 8.44 7.56
CA PRO A 58 -5.40 7.13 8.17
C PRO A 58 -6.22 6.89 9.45
N ARG A 59 -6.60 7.96 10.16
CA ARG A 59 -7.43 7.89 11.37
C ARG A 59 -8.87 7.47 11.11
N ASP A 60 -9.40 7.68 9.90
CA ASP A 60 -10.76 7.26 9.54
C ASP A 60 -10.88 5.73 9.49
N TYR A 61 -9.75 5.03 9.40
CA TYR A 61 -9.65 3.58 9.33
C TYR A 61 -8.98 2.96 10.57
N LEU A 62 -9.09 3.60 11.73
CA LEU A 62 -8.57 3.04 12.99
C LEU A 62 -9.11 1.63 13.22
N GLY A 63 -8.20 0.71 13.58
CA GLY A 63 -8.52 -0.71 13.78
C GLY A 63 -8.57 -1.53 12.49
N GLN A 64 -8.28 -0.94 11.32
CA GLN A 64 -8.16 -1.64 10.04
C GLN A 64 -6.72 -1.63 9.54
N VAL A 65 -6.35 -2.63 8.75
CA VAL A 65 -5.05 -2.67 8.07
C VAL A 65 -5.15 -1.83 6.79
N THR A 66 -4.43 -0.71 6.74
CA THR A 66 -4.40 0.20 5.57
C THR A 66 -2.98 0.44 5.08
N GLY A 67 -2.83 0.75 3.78
CA GLY A 67 -1.56 1.03 3.14
C GLY A 67 -1.55 2.42 2.50
N TRP A 68 -0.52 3.21 2.78
CA TRP A 68 -0.33 4.55 2.24
C TRP A 68 1.06 4.63 1.60
N TYR A 69 1.13 5.06 0.34
CA TYR A 69 2.37 5.14 -0.43
C TYR A 69 2.54 6.55 -1.00
N PHE A 70 3.72 7.14 -0.82
CA PHE A 70 4.08 8.44 -1.37
C PHE A 70 5.18 8.26 -2.42
N GLY A 71 4.89 8.70 -3.64
CA GLY A 71 5.87 8.74 -4.72
C GLY A 71 6.41 10.16 -4.90
N HIS A 72 7.70 10.28 -5.17
CA HIS A 72 8.33 11.52 -5.60
C HIS A 72 8.93 11.32 -6.99
N ALA A 73 8.58 12.21 -7.92
CA ALA A 73 9.19 12.28 -9.24
C ALA A 73 9.91 13.63 -9.35
N THR A 74 11.23 13.59 -9.48
CA THR A 74 12.08 14.76 -9.80
C THR A 74 12.13 15.01 -11.28
#